data_AF-A0A8S0FIE2-F1
#
_entry.id   AF-A0A8S0FIE2-F1
#
_cell.length_a   1.000
_cell.length_b   1.000
_cell.length_c   1.000
_cell.angle_alpha   90.00
_cell.angle_beta   90.00
_cell.angle_gamma   90.00
#
_symmetry.space_group_name_H-M   'P 1'
#
loop_
_entity.id
_entity.type
_entity.pdbx_description
1 polymer ?
#
loop_
_entity_poly.entity_id
_entity_poly.type
_entity_poly.pdbx_seq_one_letter_code
_entity_poly.pdbx_strand_id
1 'polypeptide(L)'
;MRFYRPLGRISALTFDLDDTLYDNRPVILRTEREALTFVQNYHPALRSFQNEDLQRLRQAVREAEPEIYHDVTRWRFRSIEQAMLDAGLRCRRSQCRRTCSNDQLCQMAQPDRRPAANPRHLKTAGEEMAAGGDHQR
;
A
#
# COMPACT_ATOMS: atom_id res chain seq x y z
N MET A 1 -38.66 20.51 10.00
CA MET A 1 -37.95 21.70 9.49
C MET A 1 -36.63 21.25 8.89
N ARG A 2 -36.31 21.62 7.64
CA ARG A 2 -34.98 21.42 7.05
C ARG A 2 -34.26 22.76 7.05
N PHE A 3 -33.08 22.82 7.68
CA PHE A 3 -32.22 24.00 7.66
C PHE A 3 -31.13 23.78 6.62
N TYR A 4 -31.07 24.68 5.64
CA TYR A 4 -29.99 24.72 4.66
C TYR A 4 -29.01 25.81 5.09
N ARG A 5 -27.79 25.42 5.49
CA ARG A 5 -26.70 26.35 5.74
C ARG A 5 -25.91 26.55 4.44
N PRO A 6 -25.71 27.79 3.98
CA PRO A 6 -24.83 28.03 2.85
C PRO A 6 -23.40 27.63 3.22
N LEU A 7 -22.73 26.93 2.32
CA LEU A 7 -21.32 26.57 2.48
C LEU A 7 -20.48 27.86 2.46
N GLY A 8 -19.70 28.08 3.51
CA GLY A 8 -18.73 29.19 3.56
C GLY A 8 -17.58 28.96 2.58
N ARG A 9 -16.63 29.91 2.54
CA ARG A 9 -15.46 29.83 1.65
C ARG A 9 -14.58 28.63 1.99
N ILE A 10 -14.56 27.63 1.12
CA ILE A 10 -13.71 26.44 1.25
C ILE A 10 -12.26 26.83 0.96
N SER A 11 -11.35 26.57 1.91
CA SER A 11 -9.94 26.96 1.81
C SER A 11 -9.00 25.82 1.43
N ALA A 12 -9.43 24.57 1.64
CA ALA A 12 -8.69 23.38 1.27
C ALA A 12 -9.67 22.21 1.03
N LEU A 13 -9.26 21.31 0.16
CA LEU A 13 -9.94 20.06 -0.11
C LEU A 13 -8.88 18.96 -0.12
N THR A 14 -9.03 17.95 0.74
CA THR A 14 -8.14 16.80 0.81
C THR A 14 -8.87 15.59 0.28
N PHE A 15 -8.24 14.87 -0.64
CA PHE A 15 -8.74 13.59 -1.10
C PHE A 15 -7.92 12.49 -0.44
N ASP A 16 -8.60 11.50 0.09
CA ASP A 16 -7.95 10.22 0.34
C ASP A 16 -7.46 9.64 -1.00
N LEU A 17 -6.52 8.71 -0.96
CA LEU A 17 -6.02 8.02 -2.14
C LEU A 17 -6.74 6.69 -2.35
N ASP A 18 -7.01 5.99 -1.26
CA ASP A 18 -7.62 4.67 -1.27
C ASP A 18 -9.15 4.83 -1.19
N ASP A 19 -9.90 4.04 -1.97
CA ASP A 19 -11.38 4.00 -2.01
C ASP A 19 -12.11 5.27 -2.50
N THR A 20 -11.41 6.38 -2.77
CA THR A 20 -11.97 7.62 -3.31
C THR A 20 -11.70 7.81 -4.80
N LEU A 21 -10.48 7.49 -5.26
CA LEU A 21 -10.03 7.75 -6.63
C LEU A 21 -10.14 6.53 -7.54
N TYR A 22 -10.12 5.32 -6.97
CA TYR A 22 -10.22 4.05 -7.68
C TYR A 22 -10.55 2.89 -6.71
N ASP A 23 -11.01 1.76 -7.25
CA ASP A 23 -11.14 0.51 -6.49
C ASP A 23 -9.75 -0.06 -6.18
N ASN A 24 -9.38 -0.06 -4.91
CA ASN A 24 -8.07 -0.52 -4.42
C ASN A 24 -7.96 -2.05 -4.35
N ARG A 25 -9.09 -2.79 -4.30
CA ARG A 25 -9.12 -4.24 -4.12
C ARG A 25 -8.32 -5.01 -5.17
N PRO A 26 -8.48 -4.76 -6.49
CA PRO A 26 -7.70 -5.48 -7.50
C PRO A 26 -6.20 -5.20 -7.38
N VAL A 27 -5.81 -3.99 -6.95
CA VAL A 27 -4.40 -3.61 -6.74
C VAL A 27 -3.83 -4.37 -5.54
N ILE A 28 -4.59 -4.45 -4.43
CA ILE A 28 -4.20 -5.19 -3.23
C ILE A 28 -4.06 -6.68 -3.53
N LEU A 29 -5.04 -7.31 -4.20
CA LEU A 29 -5.00 -8.74 -4.52
C LEU A 29 -3.82 -9.09 -5.43
N ARG A 30 -3.56 -8.26 -6.45
CA ARG A 30 -2.41 -8.42 -7.34
C ARG A 30 -1.11 -8.33 -6.56
N THR A 31 -0.99 -7.32 -5.71
CA THR A 31 0.16 -7.09 -4.83
C THR A 31 0.46 -8.32 -3.97
N GLU A 32 -0.56 -8.88 -3.32
CA GLU A 32 -0.39 -10.03 -2.44
C GLU A 32 0.07 -11.27 -3.22
N ARG A 33 -0.50 -11.50 -4.41
CA ARG A 33 -0.10 -12.60 -5.29
C ARG A 33 1.34 -12.46 -5.76
N GLU A 34 1.77 -11.26 -6.15
CA GLU A 34 3.15 -11.00 -6.58
C GLU A 34 4.14 -11.21 -5.42
N ALA A 35 3.81 -10.73 -4.22
CA ALA A 35 4.61 -10.95 -3.02
C ALA A 35 4.74 -12.45 -2.67
N LEU A 36 3.63 -13.20 -2.72
CA LEU A 36 3.64 -14.64 -2.48
C LEU A 36 4.50 -15.38 -3.50
N THR A 37 4.32 -15.07 -4.79
CA THR A 37 5.08 -15.69 -5.89
C THR A 37 6.58 -15.43 -5.71
N PHE A 38 6.96 -14.22 -5.28
CA PHE A 38 8.34 -13.89 -5.01
C PHE A 38 8.91 -14.76 -3.87
N VAL A 39 8.22 -14.81 -2.72
CA VAL A 39 8.66 -15.59 -1.55
C VAL A 39 8.87 -17.07 -1.93
N GLN A 40 7.94 -17.64 -2.69
CA GLN A 40 8.03 -19.02 -3.17
C GLN A 40 9.22 -19.26 -4.11
N ASN A 41 9.57 -18.27 -4.93
CA ASN A 41 10.69 -18.33 -5.87
C ASN A 41 12.05 -18.00 -5.23
N TYR A 42 12.07 -17.36 -4.05
CA TYR A 42 13.29 -16.92 -3.40
C TYR A 42 14.11 -18.08 -2.83
N HIS A 43 13.47 -19.06 -2.20
CA HIS A 43 14.16 -20.20 -1.61
C HIS A 43 13.29 -21.47 -1.61
N PRO A 44 13.85 -22.68 -1.85
CA PRO A 44 13.09 -23.93 -1.86
C PRO A 44 12.29 -24.19 -0.58
N ALA A 45 12.82 -23.79 0.58
CA ALA A 45 12.13 -23.93 1.87
C ALA A 45 10.85 -23.08 1.99
N LEU A 46 10.73 -22.03 1.17
CA LEU A 46 9.59 -21.11 1.17
C LEU A 46 8.59 -21.44 0.04
N ARG A 47 8.85 -22.46 -0.79
CA ARG A 47 8.03 -22.77 -1.97
C ARG A 47 6.61 -23.20 -1.62
N SER A 48 6.40 -23.73 -0.42
CA SER A 48 5.09 -24.16 0.09
C SER A 48 4.31 -23.05 0.78
N PHE A 49 4.88 -21.86 0.96
CA PHE A 49 4.17 -20.75 1.61
C PHE A 49 2.87 -20.43 0.89
N GLN A 50 1.83 -20.16 1.67
CA GLN A 50 0.53 -19.69 1.20
C GLN A 50 0.26 -18.27 1.69
N ASN A 51 -0.83 -17.66 1.19
CA ASN A 51 -1.24 -16.33 1.63
C ASN A 51 -1.58 -16.33 3.12
N GLU A 52 -2.17 -17.40 3.64
CA GLU A 52 -2.52 -17.53 5.05
C GLU A 52 -1.26 -17.46 5.94
N ASP A 53 -0.14 -18.03 5.48
CA ASP A 53 1.13 -17.97 6.20
C ASP A 53 1.68 -16.54 6.27
N LEU A 54 1.59 -15.80 5.16
CA LEU A 54 1.98 -14.38 5.15
C LEU A 54 1.09 -13.53 6.06
N GLN A 55 -0.22 -13.78 6.09
CA GLN A 55 -1.12 -13.05 7.00
C GLN A 55 -0.82 -13.37 8.47
N ARG A 56 -0.56 -14.64 8.79
CA ARG A 56 -0.15 -15.06 10.14
C ARG A 56 1.15 -14.37 10.57
N LEU A 57 2.14 -14.29 9.69
CA LEU A 57 3.39 -13.59 9.96
C LEU A 57 3.20 -12.09 10.14
N ARG A 58 2.41 -11.44 9.28
CA ARG A 58 2.09 -10.01 9.44
C ARG A 58 1.45 -9.75 10.79
N GLN A 59 0.51 -10.59 11.20
CA GLN A 59 -0.15 -10.48 12.49
C GLN A 59 0.84 -10.65 13.65
N ALA A 60 1.69 -11.67 13.60
CA ALA A 60 2.74 -11.88 14.61
C ALA A 60 3.73 -10.70 14.68
N VAL A 61 4.14 -10.14 13.54
CA VAL A 61 5.00 -8.95 13.49
C VAL A 61 4.30 -7.73 14.09
N ARG A 62 3.01 -7.55 13.86
CA ARG A 62 2.23 -6.47 14.47
C ARG A 62 2.11 -6.64 15.98
N GLU A 63 1.95 -7.87 16.46
CA GLU A 63 1.92 -8.15 17.90
C GLU A 63 3.27 -7.85 18.56
N ALA A 64 4.38 -8.14 17.87
CA ALA A 64 5.73 -7.87 18.35
C ALA A 64 6.14 -6.38 18.23
N GLU A 65 5.71 -5.70 17.18
CA GLU A 65 5.97 -4.27 16.90
C GLU A 65 4.63 -3.53 16.67
N PRO A 66 3.87 -3.17 17.73
CA PRO A 66 2.52 -2.60 17.58
C PRO A 66 2.43 -1.35 16.70
N GLU A 67 3.46 -0.50 16.72
CA GLU A 67 3.53 0.76 15.95
C GLU A 67 3.80 0.56 14.45
N ILE A 68 4.16 -0.65 14.02
CA ILE A 68 4.56 -0.91 12.63
C ILE A 68 3.41 -0.74 11.63
N TYR A 69 2.16 -0.78 12.09
CA TYR A 69 0.98 -0.73 11.22
C TYR A 69 0.86 0.58 10.44
N HIS A 70 1.47 1.66 10.93
CA HIS A 70 1.51 2.96 10.26
C HIS A 70 2.39 2.95 9.00
N ASP A 71 3.33 2.02 8.90
CA ASP A 71 4.25 1.87 7.77
C ASP A 71 4.04 0.51 7.12
N VAL A 72 3.06 0.45 6.21
CA VAL A 72 2.69 -0.76 5.48
C VAL A 72 3.87 -1.35 4.67
N THR A 73 4.80 -0.51 4.21
CA THR A 73 5.98 -0.92 3.47
C THR A 73 6.96 -1.64 4.40
N ARG A 74 7.28 -1.03 5.53
CA ARG A 74 8.12 -1.64 6.57
C ARG A 74 7.48 -2.91 7.13
N TRP A 75 6.16 -2.90 7.36
CA TRP A 75 5.44 -4.06 7.87
C TRP A 75 5.56 -5.28 6.94
N ARG A 76 5.40 -5.07 5.63
CA ARG A 76 5.61 -6.12 4.63
C ARG A 76 7.05 -6.63 4.64
N PHE A 77 8.04 -5.74 4.68
CA PHE A 77 9.45 -6.12 4.73
C PHE A 77 9.77 -6.98 5.95
N ARG A 78 9.35 -6.53 7.14
CA ARG A 78 9.59 -7.26 8.40
C ARG A 78 8.91 -8.62 8.42
N SER A 79 7.74 -8.75 7.79
CA SER A 79 7.04 -10.03 7.66
C SER A 79 7.80 -11.03 6.80
N ILE A 80 8.37 -10.57 5.67
CA ILE A 80 9.18 -11.43 4.79
C ILE A 80 10.51 -11.78 5.45
N GLU A 81 11.14 -10.83 6.14
CA GLU A 81 12.35 -11.07 6.93
C GLU A 81 12.09 -12.15 7.99
N GLN A 82 10.96 -12.07 8.70
CA GLN A 82 10.56 -13.10 9.67
C GLN A 82 10.36 -14.47 9.00
N ALA A 83 9.69 -14.52 7.84
CA ALA A 83 9.51 -15.77 7.08
C ALA A 83 10.86 -16.44 6.73
N MET A 84 11.85 -15.63 6.34
CA MET A 84 13.20 -16.12 6.03
C MET A 84 13.90 -16.66 7.28
N LEU A 85 13.81 -15.92 8.40
CA LEU A 85 14.40 -16.36 9.66
C LEU A 85 13.80 -17.68 10.15
N ASP A 86 12.48 -17.84 10.06
CA ASP A 86 11.75 -19.05 10.45
C ASP A 86 12.13 -20.25 9.57
N ALA A 87 12.43 -20.02 8.29
CA ALA A 87 12.96 -21.03 7.37
C ALA A 87 14.46 -21.35 7.60
N GLY A 88 15.08 -20.79 8.65
CA GLY A 88 16.49 -20.99 8.98
C GLY A 88 17.47 -20.20 8.11
N LEU A 89 16.96 -19.27 7.28
CA LEU A 89 17.77 -18.42 6.41
C LEU A 89 18.28 -17.24 7.23
N ARG A 90 19.47 -17.40 7.81
CA ARG A 90 20.16 -16.28 8.46
C ARG A 90 20.69 -15.31 7.41
N CYS A 91 20.10 -14.12 7.35
CA CYS A 91 20.69 -12.99 6.65
C CYS A 91 22.03 -12.63 7.32
N ARG A 92 23.16 -13.00 6.72
CA ARG A 92 24.44 -12.38 7.09
C ARG A 92 24.35 -10.91 6.71
N ARG A 93 24.15 -10.05 7.73
CA ARG A 93 24.02 -8.58 7.68
C ARG A 93 24.95 -7.84 6.70
N SER A 94 26.07 -8.45 6.30
CA SER A 94 27.09 -7.88 5.41
C SER A 94 26.91 -8.16 3.90
N GLN A 95 26.01 -9.05 3.48
CA GLN A 95 25.72 -9.31 2.05
C GLN A 95 24.44 -8.61 1.57
N CYS A 96 23.40 -8.53 2.40
CA CYS A 96 22.12 -7.92 2.00
C CYS A 96 22.21 -6.39 1.82
N ARG A 97 23.11 -5.70 2.55
CA ARG A 97 23.23 -4.23 2.49
C ARG A 97 24.00 -3.71 1.26
N ARG A 98 24.83 -4.54 0.60
CA ARG A 98 25.62 -4.13 -0.58
C ARG A 98 24.88 -4.26 -1.91
N THR A 99 23.87 -5.12 -1.99
CA THR A 99 22.98 -5.21 -3.16
C THR A 99 21.79 -4.25 -3.06
N CYS A 100 21.48 -3.74 -1.86
CA CYS A 100 20.46 -2.74 -1.52
C CYS A 100 20.45 -1.45 -2.34
N SER A 101 21.50 -1.13 -3.10
CA SER A 101 21.49 0.03 -3.99
C SER A 101 20.76 -0.19 -5.33
N ASN A 102 20.37 -1.43 -5.68
CA ASN A 102 19.63 -1.76 -6.91
C ASN A 102 18.53 -2.84 -6.71
N ASP A 103 18.00 -2.98 -5.49
CA ASP A 103 17.51 -4.25 -4.92
C ASP A 103 16.11 -4.74 -5.37
N GLN A 104 16.04 -5.99 -5.83
CA GLN A 104 14.79 -6.78 -5.95
C GLN A 104 14.01 -6.83 -4.62
N LEU A 105 14.70 -6.71 -3.48
CA LEU A 105 14.09 -6.68 -2.14
C LEU A 105 13.32 -5.38 -1.88
N CYS A 106 13.79 -4.24 -2.41
CA CYS A 106 13.08 -2.96 -2.39
C CYS A 106 11.92 -2.94 -3.40
N GLN A 107 12.07 -3.62 -4.54
CA GLN A 107 10.95 -3.85 -5.47
C GLN A 107 9.82 -4.69 -4.83
N MET A 108 10.14 -5.64 -3.92
CA MET A 108 9.11 -6.35 -3.13
C MET A 108 8.26 -5.42 -2.26
N ALA A 109 8.86 -4.33 -1.78
CA ALA A 109 8.23 -3.41 -0.85
C ALA A 109 7.36 -2.35 -1.57
N GLN A 110 7.49 -2.23 -2.90
CA GLN A 110 6.77 -1.28 -3.75
C GLN A 110 5.96 -2.01 -4.83
N PRO A 111 4.78 -2.53 -4.51
CA PRO A 111 3.87 -3.08 -5.51
C PRO A 111 3.06 -1.98 -6.20
N ASP A 112 3.32 -0.71 -5.87
CA ASP A 112 2.52 0.44 -6.22
C ASP A 112 2.77 0.91 -7.66
N ARG A 113 2.51 0.03 -8.65
CA ARG A 113 2.11 0.51 -9.96
C ARG A 113 0.62 0.81 -9.90
N ARG A 114 0.27 1.94 -9.29
CA ARG A 114 -1.10 2.48 -9.36
C ARG A 114 -1.54 2.49 -10.82
N PRO A 115 -2.78 2.07 -11.12
CA PRO A 115 -3.33 2.39 -12.43
C PRO A 115 -3.26 3.91 -12.60
N ALA A 116 -2.90 4.39 -13.79
CA ALA A 116 -2.85 5.82 -14.07
C ALA A 116 -4.20 6.43 -13.65
N ALA A 117 -4.19 7.30 -12.64
CA ALA A 117 -5.40 7.98 -12.20
C ALA A 117 -6.03 8.65 -13.42
N ASN A 118 -7.30 8.36 -13.72
CA ASN A 118 -7.96 8.94 -14.89
C ASN A 118 -8.09 10.45 -14.66
N PRO A 119 -7.32 11.31 -15.35
CA PRO A 119 -7.25 12.73 -15.06
C PRO A 119 -8.57 13.46 -15.31
N ARG A 120 -9.57 12.79 -15.91
CA ARG A 120 -10.92 13.33 -16.10
C ARG A 120 -11.66 13.55 -14.78
N HIS A 121 -11.57 12.66 -13.80
CA HIS A 121 -12.37 12.79 -12.56
C HIS A 121 -11.94 13.95 -11.65
N LEU A 122 -10.66 14.28 -11.60
CA LEU A 122 -10.16 15.42 -10.82
C LEU A 122 -10.43 16.77 -11.49
N LYS A 123 -10.46 16.81 -12.84
CA LYS A 123 -10.77 18.04 -13.57
C LYS A 123 -12.24 18.43 -13.43
N THR A 124 -13.17 17.48 -13.61
CA THR A 124 -14.61 17.77 -13.51
C THR A 124 -15.01 18.28 -12.14
N ALA A 125 -14.45 17.71 -11.05
CA ALA A 125 -14.71 18.17 -9.69
C ALA A 125 -14.17 19.58 -9.39
N GLY A 126 -13.06 19.97 -10.03
CA GLY A 126 -12.50 21.32 -9.92
C GLY A 126 -13.24 22.35 -10.76
N GLU A 127 -13.69 21.98 -11.96
CA GLU A 127 -14.38 22.87 -12.91
C GLU A 127 -15.86 23.10 -12.54
N GLU A 128 -16.60 22.08 -12.08
CA GLU A 128 -18.00 22.23 -11.65
C GLU A 128 -18.13 23.09 -10.37
N MET A 129 -17.16 23.03 -9.47
CA MET A 129 -17.15 23.88 -8.26
C MET A 129 -16.64 25.30 -8.50
N ALA A 130 -15.78 25.51 -9.50
CA ALA A 130 -15.40 26.86 -9.94
C ALA A 130 -16.53 27.58 -10.69
N ALA A 131 -17.37 26.83 -11.42
CA ALA A 131 -18.53 27.36 -12.14
C ALA A 131 -19.75 27.64 -11.23
N GLY A 132 -19.78 27.10 -10.01
CA GLY A 132 -20.84 27.36 -9.01
C GLY A 132 -20.77 28.74 -8.32
N GLY A 133 -19.81 29.59 -8.70
CA GLY A 133 -19.63 30.94 -8.15
C GLY A 133 -20.55 32.02 -8.73
N ASP A 134 -21.39 31.69 -9.73
CA ASP A 134 -22.24 32.68 -10.38
C ASP A 134 -23.72 32.23 -10.37
N HIS A 135 -24.35 32.37 -9.19
CA HIS A 135 -25.80 32.38 -9.07
C HIS A 135 -26.24 33.68 -8.40
N GLN A 136 -26.49 34.67 -9.27
CA GLN A 136 -27.45 35.77 -9.13
C GLN A 136 -27.34 36.61 -7.84
N ARG A 137 -26.59 37.71 -7.93
CA ARG A 137 -27.16 39.07 -7.88
C ARG A 137 -26.17 40.12 -8.34
#